data_AF-K1YRA1-F1
#
_entry.id   AF-K1YRA1-F1
#
_cell.length_a   1.000
_cell.length_b   1.000
_cell.length_c   1.000
_cell.angle_alpha   90.00
_cell.angle_beta   90.00
_cell.angle_gamma   90.00
#
_symmetry.space_group_name_H-M   'P 1'
#
loop_
_entity.id
_entity.type
_entity.pdbx_description
1 polymer ?
#
loop_
_entity_poly.entity_id
_entity_poly.type
_entity_poly.pdbx_seq_one_letter_code
_entity_poly.pdbx_strand_id
1 'polypeptide(L)'
;MSEFIRGDCSREKSNMSETLTYLCRQIMKGAQEDGSFLLQPQGHYSTEATLWAALALKNLPEYRSQFLKSAIFLADQQLEDGRLLLDGECRKVFWLAAPAIWVWHGLDAFQAQQHLAILFLLGHSGVHYPRKPQSPSEHDTSIRGWPWVADTHSWIDPTAMSLMTLRLVNHEKHPRAEEAVKMILDRQLPHGGWNYGNTKVFGN
;
A
#
# COMPACT_ATOMS: atom_id res chain seq x y z
N MET A 1 30.02 -7.43 -40.59
CA MET A 1 28.58 -7.62 -40.29
C MET A 1 28.40 -7.57 -38.78
N SER A 2 28.68 -6.41 -38.16
CA SER A 2 28.57 -6.23 -36.70
C SER A 2 28.13 -4.80 -36.39
N GLU A 3 26.90 -4.47 -36.78
CA GLU A 3 26.21 -3.29 -36.30
C GLU A 3 24.74 -3.67 -36.18
N PHE A 4 24.37 -4.24 -35.04
CA PHE A 4 23.00 -4.18 -34.54
C PHE A 4 23.04 -4.45 -33.04
N ILE A 5 22.29 -3.65 -32.29
CA ILE A 5 22.14 -3.67 -30.81
C ILE A 5 23.24 -2.94 -30.02
N ARG A 6 23.31 -1.62 -30.22
CA ARG A 6 23.45 -0.68 -29.09
C ARG A 6 22.24 0.24 -29.13
N GLY A 7 21.17 -0.13 -28.43
CA GLY A 7 20.05 0.77 -28.17
C GLY A 7 20.57 2.00 -27.43
N ASP A 8 20.17 3.18 -27.90
CA ASP A 8 20.63 4.45 -27.35
C ASP A 8 19.98 4.72 -25.98
N CYS A 9 20.66 4.22 -24.94
CA CYS A 9 20.28 4.34 -23.53
C CYS A 9 20.08 5.81 -23.10
N SER A 10 20.66 6.79 -23.81
CA SER A 10 20.48 8.21 -23.52
C SER A 10 19.08 8.70 -23.91
N ARG A 11 18.55 8.22 -25.03
CA ARG A 11 17.21 8.58 -25.55
C ARG A 11 16.09 7.94 -24.73
N GLU A 12 16.28 6.70 -24.28
CA GLU A 12 15.35 6.02 -23.36
C GLU A 12 15.29 6.71 -21.99
N LYS A 13 16.43 7.15 -21.44
CA LYS A 13 16.50 7.93 -20.20
C LYS A 13 15.82 9.30 -20.33
N SER A 14 15.98 9.98 -21.47
CA SER A 14 15.31 11.26 -21.74
C SER A 14 13.78 11.11 -21.74
N ASN A 15 13.26 10.11 -22.45
CA ASN A 15 11.82 9.86 -22.56
C ASN A 15 11.19 9.46 -21.20
N MET A 16 11.93 8.69 -20.40
CA MET A 16 11.49 8.30 -19.05
C MET A 16 11.43 9.51 -18.09
N SER A 17 12.40 10.42 -18.18
CA SER A 17 12.42 11.65 -17.38
C SER A 17 11.26 12.60 -17.74
N GLU A 18 11.00 12.77 -19.05
CA GLU A 18 9.87 13.57 -19.54
C GLU A 18 8.52 12.98 -19.12
N THR A 19 8.38 11.65 -19.21
CA THR A 19 7.17 10.94 -18.78
C THR A 19 6.94 11.10 -17.28
N LEU A 20 7.98 10.91 -16.45
CA LEU A 20 7.88 11.11 -15.00
C LEU A 20 7.46 12.55 -14.66
N THR A 21 8.08 13.53 -15.32
CA THR A 21 7.76 14.96 -15.16
C THR A 21 6.31 15.24 -15.57
N TYR A 22 5.82 14.64 -16.65
CA TYR A 22 4.44 14.76 -17.07
C TYR A 22 3.46 14.17 -16.04
N LEU A 23 3.73 12.96 -15.55
CA LEU A 23 2.88 12.29 -14.56
C LEU A 23 2.83 13.04 -13.23
N CYS A 24 3.97 13.53 -12.73
CA CYS A 24 4.00 14.35 -11.52
C CYS A 24 3.19 15.63 -11.68
N ARG A 25 3.28 16.29 -12.86
CA ARG A 25 2.42 17.44 -13.17
C ARG A 25 0.93 17.08 -13.21
N GLN A 26 0.56 15.88 -13.69
CA GLN A 26 -0.83 15.44 -13.63
C GLN A 26 -1.30 15.21 -12.20
N ILE A 27 -0.49 14.54 -11.36
CA ILE A 27 -0.78 14.34 -9.93
C ILE A 27 -1.00 15.69 -9.24
N MET A 28 -0.09 16.65 -9.47
CA MET A 28 -0.15 17.97 -8.84
C MET A 28 -1.39 18.79 -9.22
N LYS A 29 -2.14 18.45 -10.27
CA LYS A 29 -3.43 19.10 -10.56
C LYS A 29 -4.49 18.85 -9.48
N GLY A 30 -4.35 17.77 -8.70
CA GLY A 30 -5.25 17.45 -7.59
C GLY A 30 -4.82 18.03 -6.25
N ALA A 31 -3.63 18.63 -6.14
CA ALA A 31 -3.07 19.10 -4.88
C ALA A 31 -3.86 20.28 -4.29
N GLN A 32 -4.14 20.23 -3.00
CA GLN A 32 -4.80 21.28 -2.24
C GLN A 32 -3.81 22.00 -1.29
N GLU A 33 -4.20 23.18 -0.80
CA GLU A 33 -3.35 24.00 0.07
C GLU A 33 -3.02 23.34 1.42
N ASP A 34 -3.97 22.57 1.94
CA ASP A 34 -3.90 21.80 3.19
C ASP A 34 -3.04 20.52 3.09
N GLY A 35 -2.52 20.21 1.89
CA GLY A 35 -1.71 19.03 1.64
C GLY A 35 -2.49 17.82 1.12
N SER A 36 -3.82 17.89 1.10
CA SER A 36 -4.65 16.83 0.55
C SER A 36 -4.63 16.79 -0.99
N PHE A 37 -5.10 15.67 -1.55
CA PHE A 37 -5.34 15.51 -2.98
C PHE A 37 -6.79 15.12 -3.24
N LEU A 38 -7.35 15.69 -4.30
CA LEU A 38 -8.67 15.31 -4.80
C LEU A 38 -8.58 14.02 -5.62
N LEU A 39 -9.56 13.13 -5.46
CA LEU A 39 -9.71 11.96 -6.34
C LEU A 39 -10.24 12.35 -7.73
N GLN A 40 -11.07 13.40 -7.78
CA GLN A 40 -11.65 13.94 -9.02
C GLN A 40 -11.58 15.47 -9.02
N PRO A 41 -11.48 16.14 -10.19
CA PRO A 41 -11.25 17.60 -10.26
C PRO A 41 -12.28 18.49 -9.54
N GLN A 42 -13.48 18.00 -9.25
CA GLN A 42 -14.56 18.73 -8.57
C GLN A 42 -15.04 18.00 -7.31
N GLY A 43 -14.22 17.08 -6.78
CA GLY A 43 -14.56 16.25 -5.63
C GLY A 43 -14.09 16.82 -4.29
N HIS A 44 -14.37 16.07 -3.23
CA HIS A 44 -13.75 16.26 -1.92
C HIS A 44 -12.32 15.68 -1.94
N TYR A 45 -11.54 16.03 -0.92
CA TYR A 45 -10.26 15.36 -0.70
C TYR A 45 -10.47 13.85 -0.55
N SER A 46 -9.44 13.07 -0.87
CA SER A 46 -9.40 11.66 -0.54
C SER A 46 -8.11 11.33 0.20
N THR A 47 -8.25 10.68 1.35
CA THR A 47 -7.10 10.20 2.13
C THR A 47 -6.25 9.24 1.30
N GLU A 48 -6.92 8.37 0.54
CA GLU A 48 -6.26 7.42 -0.35
C GLU A 48 -5.51 8.13 -1.48
N ALA A 49 -6.15 9.06 -2.18
CA ALA A 49 -5.50 9.82 -3.26
C ALA A 49 -4.29 10.61 -2.71
N THR A 50 -4.43 11.20 -1.53
CA THR A 50 -3.36 11.93 -0.84
C THR A 50 -2.18 11.03 -0.51
N LEU A 51 -2.45 9.83 -0.01
CA LEU A 51 -1.44 8.85 0.36
C LEU A 51 -0.65 8.37 -0.86
N TRP A 52 -1.31 8.00 -1.95
CA TRP A 52 -0.64 7.56 -3.17
C TRP A 52 0.14 8.70 -3.85
N ALA A 53 -0.43 9.91 -3.88
CA ALA A 53 0.27 11.09 -4.38
C ALA A 53 1.51 11.40 -3.54
N ALA A 54 1.41 11.36 -2.21
CA ALA A 54 2.55 11.58 -1.32
C ALA A 54 3.69 10.57 -1.58
N LEU A 55 3.36 9.29 -1.74
CA LEU A 55 4.37 8.26 -2.06
C LEU A 55 5.04 8.48 -3.42
N ALA A 56 4.28 8.88 -4.44
CA ALA A 56 4.81 9.19 -5.76
C ALA A 56 5.78 10.39 -5.73
N LEU A 57 5.52 11.37 -4.85
CA LEU A 57 6.30 12.61 -4.73
C LEU A 57 7.45 12.53 -3.71
N LYS A 58 7.45 11.54 -2.81
CA LYS A 58 8.32 11.46 -1.62
C LYS A 58 9.81 11.69 -1.88
N ASN A 59 10.33 11.14 -2.97
CA ASN A 59 11.77 11.17 -3.30
C ASN A 59 12.13 12.24 -4.34
N LEU A 60 11.21 13.14 -4.66
CA LEU A 60 11.39 14.21 -5.65
C LEU A 60 11.60 15.55 -4.94
N PRO A 61 12.83 16.11 -4.93
CA PRO A 61 13.15 17.33 -4.18
C PRO A 61 12.27 18.53 -4.52
N GLU A 62 11.85 18.65 -5.78
CA GLU A 62 11.00 19.73 -6.27
C GLU A 62 9.60 19.73 -5.65
N TYR A 63 9.12 18.56 -5.20
CA TYR A 63 7.80 18.40 -4.57
C TYR A 63 7.89 18.20 -3.05
N ARG A 64 9.07 18.38 -2.44
CA ARG A 64 9.30 18.16 -1.00
C ARG A 64 8.31 18.94 -0.13
N SER A 65 8.00 20.18 -0.48
CA SER A 65 7.04 21.01 0.27
C SER A 65 5.64 20.38 0.26
N GLN A 66 5.14 19.98 -0.91
CA GLN A 66 3.84 19.32 -1.01
C GLN A 66 3.84 17.98 -0.29
N PHE A 67 4.87 17.16 -0.46
CA PHE A 67 5.02 15.89 0.23
C PHE A 67 4.92 16.03 1.76
N LEU A 68 5.60 17.03 2.34
CA LEU A 68 5.54 17.27 3.78
C LEU A 68 4.16 17.73 4.24
N LYS A 69 3.47 18.58 3.46
CA LYS A 69 2.07 18.93 3.75
C LYS A 69 1.16 17.71 3.71
N SER A 70 1.32 16.84 2.72
CA SER A 70 0.54 15.59 2.65
C SER A 70 0.85 14.66 3.81
N ALA A 71 2.09 14.58 4.28
CA ALA A 71 2.45 13.80 5.46
C ALA A 71 1.77 14.31 6.74
N ILE A 72 1.65 15.65 6.89
CA ILE A 72 0.90 16.30 7.97
C ILE A 72 -0.60 15.96 7.84
N PHE A 73 -1.19 16.19 6.67
CA PHE A 73 -2.58 15.89 6.42
C PHE A 73 -2.94 14.44 6.78
N LEU A 74 -2.12 13.46 6.35
CA LEU A 74 -2.34 12.05 6.66
C LEU A 74 -2.22 11.75 8.16
N ALA A 75 -1.38 12.48 8.89
CA ALA A 75 -1.28 12.34 10.34
C ALA A 75 -2.56 12.79 11.03
N ASP A 76 -3.19 13.87 10.53
CA ASP A 76 -4.48 14.35 11.02
C ASP A 76 -5.64 13.37 10.70
N GLN A 77 -5.48 12.52 9.68
CA GLN A 77 -6.43 11.46 9.36
C GLN A 77 -6.24 10.18 10.19
N GLN A 78 -5.20 10.09 11.03
CA GLN A 78 -4.92 8.90 11.83
C GLN A 78 -5.87 8.80 13.03
N LEU A 79 -6.45 7.62 13.21
CA LEU A 79 -7.26 7.25 14.36
C LEU A 79 -6.37 6.87 15.55
N GLU A 80 -6.94 6.91 16.76
CA GLU A 80 -6.26 6.54 18.00
C GLU A 80 -5.69 5.12 18.00
N ASP A 81 -6.29 4.21 17.22
CA ASP A 81 -5.85 2.83 17.09
C ASP A 81 -4.81 2.59 15.98
N GLY A 82 -4.36 3.66 15.30
CA GLY A 82 -3.30 3.63 14.29
C GLY A 82 -3.76 3.51 12.83
N ARG A 83 -5.04 3.26 12.58
CA ARG A 83 -5.63 3.28 11.22
C ARG A 83 -5.75 4.70 10.67
N LEU A 84 -6.03 4.83 9.38
CA LEU A 84 -6.40 6.11 8.76
C LEU A 84 -7.88 6.07 8.35
N LEU A 85 -8.54 7.23 8.44
CA LEU A 85 -9.87 7.44 7.89
C LEU A 85 -9.83 7.42 6.36
N LEU A 86 -10.68 6.63 5.72
CA LEU A 86 -10.95 6.80 4.29
C LEU A 86 -12.03 7.87 4.10
N ASP A 87 -11.66 8.90 3.36
CA ASP A 87 -12.50 10.03 2.96
C ASP A 87 -13.29 10.66 4.14
N GLY A 88 -12.64 10.75 5.31
CA GLY A 88 -13.18 11.39 6.52
C GLY A 88 -14.25 10.60 7.29
N GLU A 89 -14.77 9.50 6.76
CA GLU A 89 -15.97 8.84 7.31
C GLU A 89 -15.79 7.34 7.59
N CYS A 90 -15.08 6.61 6.72
CA CYS A 90 -15.02 5.16 6.82
C CYS A 90 -13.91 4.70 7.79
N ARG A 91 -14.32 4.31 8.99
CA ARG A 91 -13.43 3.80 10.05
C ARG A 91 -13.04 2.33 9.90
N LYS A 92 -13.65 1.59 8.97
CA LYS A 92 -13.40 0.15 8.82
C LYS A 92 -12.17 -0.17 7.98
N VAL A 93 -11.47 0.83 7.45
CA VAL A 93 -10.36 0.61 6.51
C VAL A 93 -9.09 0.21 7.25
N PHE A 94 -8.51 -0.94 6.88
CA PHE A 94 -7.29 -1.47 7.49
C PHE A 94 -6.07 -1.24 6.60
N TRP A 95 -6.26 -1.34 5.27
CA TRP A 95 -5.17 -1.42 4.32
C TRP A 95 -4.33 -0.16 4.21
N LEU A 96 -4.87 1.03 4.54
CA LEU A 96 -4.15 2.31 4.49
C LEU A 96 -3.01 2.41 5.51
N ALA A 97 -3.04 1.65 6.61
CA ALA A 97 -2.04 1.73 7.67
C ALA A 97 -0.62 1.41 7.18
N ALA A 98 -0.48 0.37 6.36
CA ALA A 98 0.82 -0.06 5.83
C ALA A 98 1.48 1.00 4.93
N PRO A 99 0.83 1.54 3.88
CA PRO A 99 1.43 2.58 3.06
C PRO A 99 1.54 3.95 3.75
N ALA A 100 0.72 4.25 4.77
CA ALA A 100 0.90 5.46 5.57
C ALA A 100 2.24 5.45 6.32
N ILE A 101 2.65 4.28 6.84
CA ILE A 101 3.99 4.10 7.41
C ILE A 101 5.07 4.42 6.38
N TRP A 102 4.90 4.02 5.11
CA TRP A 102 5.87 4.36 4.06
C TRP A 102 5.99 5.86 3.81
N VAL A 103 4.87 6.62 3.91
CA VAL A 103 4.89 8.08 3.79
C VAL A 103 5.69 8.70 4.94
N TRP A 104 5.46 8.28 6.17
CA TRP A 104 6.13 8.84 7.34
C TRP A 104 7.55 8.33 7.54
N HIS A 105 7.90 7.15 7.00
CA HIS A 105 9.21 6.53 7.21
C HIS A 105 10.36 7.47 6.85
N GLY A 106 11.33 7.60 7.77
CA GLY A 106 12.46 8.53 7.65
C GLY A 106 12.16 9.99 8.01
N LEU A 107 10.95 10.30 8.50
CA LEU A 107 10.60 11.62 9.03
C LEU A 107 10.46 11.55 10.56
N ASP A 108 11.38 12.18 11.29
CA ASP A 108 11.40 12.14 12.76
C ASP A 108 10.15 12.74 13.40
N ALA A 109 9.54 13.74 12.76
CA ALA A 109 8.32 14.37 13.24
C ALA A 109 7.11 13.42 13.31
N PHE A 110 7.17 12.26 12.66
CA PHE A 110 6.04 11.33 12.53
C PHE A 110 6.32 9.96 13.17
N GLN A 111 7.28 9.87 14.11
CA GLN A 111 7.59 8.63 14.79
C GLN A 111 6.40 8.08 15.60
N ALA A 112 5.61 8.95 16.23
CA ALA A 112 4.43 8.53 16.99
C ALA A 112 3.34 7.92 16.08
N GLN A 113 3.07 8.56 14.95
CA GLN A 113 2.09 8.07 13.97
C GLN A 113 2.53 6.74 13.37
N GLN A 114 3.82 6.61 13.02
CA GLN A 114 4.40 5.34 12.57
C GLN A 114 4.24 4.25 13.63
N HIS A 115 4.58 4.55 14.89
CA HIS A 115 4.48 3.59 15.98
C HIS A 115 3.06 3.04 16.13
N LEU A 116 2.04 3.91 16.16
CA LEU A 116 0.64 3.49 16.29
C LEU A 116 0.19 2.62 15.11
N ALA A 117 0.53 3.01 13.88
CA ALA A 117 0.20 2.21 12.70
C ALA A 117 0.92 0.84 12.70
N ILE A 118 2.16 0.78 13.19
CA ILE A 118 2.90 -0.49 13.35
C ILE A 118 2.20 -1.38 14.39
N LEU A 119 1.86 -0.83 15.56
CA LEU A 119 1.10 -1.57 16.58
C LEU A 119 -0.22 -2.09 16.03
N PHE A 120 -0.93 -1.28 15.25
CA PHE A 120 -2.14 -1.70 14.56
C PHE A 120 -1.89 -2.93 13.67
N LEU A 121 -0.89 -2.88 12.79
CA LEU A 121 -0.57 -4.00 11.89
C LEU A 121 -0.18 -5.26 12.66
N LEU A 122 0.58 -5.13 13.75
CA LEU A 122 1.00 -6.27 14.56
C LEU A 122 -0.17 -6.90 15.34
N GLY A 123 -1.12 -6.08 15.78
CA GLY A 123 -2.26 -6.49 16.61
C GLY A 123 -3.46 -7.03 15.85
N HIS A 124 -3.53 -6.86 14.52
CA HIS A 124 -4.73 -7.19 13.74
C HIS A 124 -4.46 -8.19 12.61
N SER A 125 -5.50 -8.96 12.28
CA SER A 125 -5.53 -9.88 11.14
C SER A 125 -6.92 -9.91 10.51
N GLY A 126 -7.04 -10.54 9.34
CA GLY A 126 -8.36 -10.84 8.76
C GLY A 126 -9.09 -11.92 9.54
N VAL A 127 -10.40 -12.05 9.29
CA VAL A 127 -11.22 -13.15 9.80
C VAL A 127 -10.76 -14.45 9.16
N HIS A 128 -10.54 -15.48 9.98
CA HIS A 128 -10.02 -16.78 9.54
C HIS A 128 -10.96 -17.91 9.98
N TYR A 129 -11.04 -18.96 9.17
CA TYR A 129 -11.94 -20.08 9.38
C TYR A 129 -11.19 -21.40 9.31
N PRO A 130 -11.57 -22.44 10.07
CA PRO A 130 -11.00 -23.76 9.89
C PRO A 130 -11.23 -24.25 8.46
N ARG A 131 -10.17 -24.79 7.83
CA ARG A 131 -10.28 -25.39 6.50
C ARG A 131 -11.24 -26.56 6.54
N LYS A 132 -12.28 -26.54 5.68
CA LYS A 132 -13.20 -27.65 5.48
C LYS A 132 -12.88 -28.35 4.15
N PRO A 133 -12.90 -29.69 4.07
CA PRO A 133 -12.57 -30.43 2.85
C PRO A 133 -13.43 -30.07 1.63
N GLN A 134 -14.65 -29.57 1.82
CA GLN A 134 -15.54 -29.12 0.73
C GLN A 134 -15.67 -27.58 0.65
N SER A 135 -14.74 -26.84 1.24
CA SER A 135 -14.77 -25.38 1.14
C SER A 135 -14.60 -24.96 -0.34
N PRO A 136 -15.41 -24.02 -0.84
CA PRO A 136 -15.26 -23.52 -2.21
C PRO A 136 -13.95 -22.74 -2.43
N SER A 137 -13.29 -22.32 -1.33
CA SER A 137 -11.97 -21.70 -1.37
C SER A 137 -10.89 -22.79 -1.49
N GLU A 138 -10.12 -22.75 -2.56
CA GLU A 138 -9.00 -23.69 -2.78
C GLU A 138 -7.79 -23.42 -1.87
N HIS A 139 -7.71 -22.21 -1.32
CA HIS A 139 -6.69 -21.79 -0.36
C HIS A 139 -7.07 -22.10 1.10
N ASP A 140 -6.09 -22.13 1.99
CA ASP A 140 -6.31 -22.36 3.41
C ASP A 140 -6.80 -21.08 4.11
N THR A 141 -8.11 -21.04 4.38
CA THR A 141 -8.78 -19.93 5.05
C THR A 141 -8.44 -19.78 6.53
N SER A 142 -7.63 -20.68 7.11
CA SER A 142 -7.14 -20.58 8.48
C SER A 142 -5.85 -19.75 8.60
N ILE A 143 -5.14 -19.55 7.48
CA ILE A 143 -3.86 -18.82 7.49
C ILE A 143 -4.12 -17.31 7.63
N ARG A 144 -3.44 -16.70 8.59
CA ARG A 144 -3.61 -15.28 8.94
C ARG A 144 -2.82 -14.37 8.00
N GLY A 145 -3.51 -13.41 7.39
CA GLY A 145 -2.92 -12.23 6.74
C GLY A 145 -3.61 -10.96 7.21
N TRP A 146 -3.67 -9.94 6.35
CA TRP A 146 -4.40 -8.70 6.58
C TRP A 146 -5.58 -8.56 5.63
N PRO A 147 -6.70 -7.95 6.07
CA PRO A 147 -7.84 -7.68 5.24
C PRO A 147 -7.78 -6.27 4.63
N TRP A 148 -8.66 -5.98 3.66
CA TRP A 148 -8.87 -4.60 3.19
C TRP A 148 -9.58 -3.76 4.26
N VAL A 149 -10.64 -4.32 4.83
CA VAL A 149 -11.48 -3.67 5.83
C VAL A 149 -11.74 -4.62 7.02
N ALA A 150 -12.11 -4.06 8.16
CA ALA A 150 -12.46 -4.78 9.37
C ALA A 150 -13.49 -5.90 9.10
N ASP A 151 -13.40 -6.98 9.88
CA ASP A 151 -14.34 -8.11 9.85
C ASP A 151 -14.41 -8.86 8.50
N THR A 152 -13.40 -8.69 7.63
CA THR A 152 -13.31 -9.42 6.36
C THR A 152 -12.10 -10.36 6.33
N HIS A 153 -12.11 -11.28 5.34
CA HIS A 153 -11.05 -12.26 5.17
C HIS A 153 -9.71 -11.60 4.79
N SER A 154 -8.60 -12.29 5.02
CA SER A 154 -7.28 -11.83 4.57
C SER A 154 -7.18 -11.86 3.05
N TRP A 155 -6.44 -10.91 2.46
CA TRP A 155 -6.24 -10.75 1.01
C TRP A 155 -4.76 -10.56 0.66
N ILE A 156 -4.40 -10.80 -0.61
CA ILE A 156 -3.00 -10.75 -1.06
C ILE A 156 -2.40 -9.35 -0.89
N ASP A 157 -3.03 -8.34 -1.48
CA ASP A 157 -2.50 -6.98 -1.52
C ASP A 157 -2.25 -6.38 -0.13
N PRO A 158 -3.22 -6.32 0.81
CA PRO A 158 -2.97 -5.80 2.15
C PRO A 158 -1.94 -6.63 2.92
N THR A 159 -1.85 -7.94 2.66
CA THR A 159 -0.83 -8.80 3.30
C THR A 159 0.56 -8.53 2.76
N ALA A 160 0.69 -8.33 1.45
CA ALA A 160 1.96 -8.00 0.81
C ALA A 160 2.47 -6.62 1.26
N MET A 161 1.59 -5.61 1.29
CA MET A 161 1.94 -4.28 1.81
C MET A 161 2.38 -4.36 3.27
N SER A 162 1.64 -5.09 4.11
CA SER A 162 2.00 -5.27 5.52
C SER A 162 3.34 -5.98 5.69
N LEU A 163 3.63 -7.03 4.92
CA LEU A 163 4.93 -7.71 4.94
C LEU A 163 6.07 -6.78 4.53
N MET A 164 5.89 -5.98 3.47
CA MET A 164 6.88 -4.98 3.05
C MET A 164 7.12 -3.96 4.17
N THR A 165 6.06 -3.47 4.82
CA THR A 165 6.17 -2.57 5.97
C THR A 165 6.91 -3.21 7.13
N LEU A 166 6.58 -4.45 7.50
CA LEU A 166 7.28 -5.14 8.60
C LEU A 166 8.78 -5.29 8.31
N ARG A 167 9.18 -5.56 7.07
CA ARG A 167 10.60 -5.57 6.68
C ARG A 167 11.22 -4.18 6.76
N LEU A 168 10.52 -3.16 6.28
CA LEU A 168 10.99 -1.76 6.31
C LEU A 168 11.29 -1.28 7.74
N VAL A 169 10.51 -1.73 8.73
CA VAL A 169 10.65 -1.32 10.14
C VAL A 169 11.43 -2.33 10.99
N ASN A 170 12.18 -3.24 10.38
CA ASN A 170 13.01 -4.26 11.04
C ASN A 170 12.19 -5.22 11.95
N HIS A 171 11.02 -5.61 11.49
CA HIS A 171 10.13 -6.62 12.09
C HIS A 171 10.01 -7.87 11.21
N GLU A 172 11.00 -8.14 10.36
CA GLU A 172 11.02 -9.30 9.46
C GLU A 172 11.06 -10.66 10.20
N LYS A 173 11.52 -10.66 11.46
CA LYS A 173 11.53 -11.84 12.33
C LYS A 173 10.31 -11.93 13.26
N HIS A 174 9.40 -10.96 13.19
CA HIS A 174 8.17 -11.01 13.99
C HIS A 174 7.25 -12.13 13.45
N PRO A 175 6.54 -12.90 14.30
CA PRO A 175 5.67 -13.99 13.85
C PRO A 175 4.66 -13.59 12.76
N ARG A 176 4.16 -12.34 12.82
CA ARG A 176 3.25 -11.79 11.80
C ARG A 176 3.88 -11.74 10.40
N ALA A 177 5.19 -11.51 10.27
CA ALA A 177 5.88 -11.53 8.98
C ALA A 177 5.93 -12.94 8.40
N GLU A 178 6.18 -13.97 9.22
CA GLU A 178 6.14 -15.37 8.79
C GLU A 178 4.74 -15.80 8.34
N GLU A 179 3.70 -15.35 9.05
CA GLU A 179 2.31 -15.60 8.67
C GLU A 179 1.93 -14.96 7.34
N ALA A 180 2.40 -13.73 7.11
CA ALA A 180 2.26 -13.05 5.84
C ALA A 180 2.86 -13.87 4.69
N VAL A 181 4.09 -14.36 4.87
CA VAL A 181 4.79 -15.20 3.87
C VAL A 181 4.01 -16.49 3.63
N LYS A 182 3.58 -17.19 4.69
CA LYS A 182 2.78 -18.42 4.57
C LYS A 182 1.50 -18.18 3.76
N MET A 183 0.77 -17.10 4.07
CA MET A 183 -0.47 -16.74 3.39
C MET A 183 -0.24 -16.41 1.91
N ILE A 184 0.80 -15.64 1.59
CA ILE A 184 1.13 -15.29 0.20
C ILE A 184 1.50 -16.56 -0.58
N LEU A 185 2.31 -17.45 -0.01
CA LEU A 185 2.70 -18.69 -0.68
C LEU A 185 1.53 -19.67 -0.89
N ASP A 186 0.64 -19.81 0.10
CA ASP A 186 -0.55 -20.66 0.01
C ASP A 186 -1.48 -20.29 -1.16
N ARG A 187 -1.49 -19.00 -1.54
CA ARG A 187 -2.38 -18.46 -2.57
C ARG A 187 -1.71 -18.20 -3.91
N GLN A 188 -0.46 -18.63 -4.07
CA GLN A 188 0.24 -18.57 -5.35
C GLN A 188 -0.43 -19.52 -6.35
N LEU A 189 -0.62 -19.07 -7.59
CA LEU A 189 -1.14 -19.94 -8.65
C LEU A 189 -0.09 -20.98 -9.07
N PRO A 190 -0.48 -22.18 -9.55
CA PRO A 190 0.46 -23.23 -9.97
C PRO A 190 1.48 -22.79 -11.02
N HIS A 191 1.13 -21.82 -11.86
CA HIS A 191 2.00 -21.28 -12.92
C HIS A 191 2.68 -19.95 -12.53
N GLY A 192 2.62 -19.57 -11.24
CA GLY A 192 3.10 -18.29 -10.73
C GLY A 192 2.05 -17.18 -10.78
N GLY A 193 2.35 -16.07 -10.08
CA GLY A 193 1.41 -14.96 -9.90
C GLY A 193 0.35 -15.23 -8.82
N TRP A 194 -0.49 -14.22 -8.61
CA TRP A 194 -1.58 -14.19 -7.65
C TRP A 194 -2.80 -13.56 -8.30
N ASN A 195 -3.99 -14.09 -7.99
CA ASN A 195 -5.24 -13.43 -8.33
C ASN A 195 -5.68 -12.53 -7.15
N TYR A 196 -6.90 -11.97 -7.19
CA TYR A 196 -7.47 -11.18 -6.11
C TYR A 196 -7.56 -11.91 -4.77
N GLY A 197 -7.24 -13.21 -4.67
CA GLY A 197 -7.19 -13.98 -3.42
C GLY A 197 -7.69 -15.42 -3.54
N ASN A 198 -8.03 -15.90 -4.74
CA ASN A 198 -8.44 -17.27 -4.99
C ASN A 198 -7.69 -17.89 -6.18
N THR A 199 -7.36 -19.18 -6.10
CA THR A 199 -6.52 -19.85 -7.11
C THR A 199 -7.28 -20.32 -8.35
N LYS A 200 -8.63 -20.26 -8.33
CA LYS A 200 -9.48 -20.52 -9.49
C LYS A 200 -10.65 -19.53 -9.55
N VAL A 201 -10.73 -18.77 -10.64
CA VAL A 201 -11.84 -17.85 -10.92
C VAL A 201 -12.09 -17.92 -12.43
N PHE A 202 -13.24 -18.48 -12.80
CA PHE A 202 -13.59 -18.96 -14.13
C PHE A 202 -12.79 -20.20 -14.58
N GLY A 203 -13.52 -21.21 -15.05
CA GLY A 203 -13.00 -22.55 -15.30
C GLY A 203 -11.83 -22.58 -16.28
N ASN A 204 -10.85 -23.40 -15.93
CA ASN A 204 -10.09 -24.16 -16.93
C ASN A 204 -10.90 -25.41 -17.26
#